data_AF-A0A7C7P0X3-F1
#
_entry.id   AF-A0A7C7P0X3-F1
#
_cell.length_a   1.000
_cell.length_b   1.000
_cell.length_c   1.000
_cell.angle_alpha   90.00
_cell.angle_beta   90.00
_cell.angle_gamma   90.00
#
_symmetry.space_group_name_H-M   'P 1'
#
loop_
_entity.id
_entity.type
_entity.pdbx_description
1 polymer ?
#
loop_
_entity_poly.entity_id
_entity_poly.type
_entity_poly.pdbx_seq_one_letter_code
_entity_poly.pdbx_strand_id
1 'polypeptide(L)'
;MVEQDIAPAMGSTGKSAAGVRVQFTTPANIQLSMYSLPIYRDFTQRHGYDIGYRDIGYLLLVPHDRWDRHLESVALQQSMGAPVEVLDPIEAQRYVAFDSKGLAGATYGPWDGIIDPHMATHAWVSMGKTLGVEYHLNTPVTAIERLHEGWVIHSGDTVFQCGHIVNATGAWSADVGRLAGLEVPVGPKRIQIFLSAPIEDPRTYPLTIDLATGVYLRSEGDRVLFGLDNLDQDFGFSEGMDW
;
A
#
# COMPACT_ATOMS: atom_id res chain seq x y z
N MET A 1 9.16 14.83 -13.83
CA MET A 1 8.12 13.79 -13.63
C MET A 1 6.92 14.16 -14.47
N VAL A 2 6.34 13.20 -15.19
CA VAL A 2 5.08 13.37 -15.94
C VAL A 2 3.99 12.55 -15.25
N GLU A 3 2.79 13.10 -15.13
CA GLU A 3 1.62 12.49 -14.49
C GLU A 3 0.42 12.73 -15.40
N GLN A 4 -0.34 11.67 -15.71
CA GLN A 4 -1.51 11.75 -16.57
C GLN A 4 -2.66 12.51 -15.89
N ASP A 5 -2.76 12.40 -14.57
CA ASP A 5 -3.83 13.02 -13.80
C ASP A 5 -3.54 14.50 -13.47
N ILE A 6 -4.61 15.22 -13.11
CA ILE A 6 -4.54 16.64 -12.74
C ILE A 6 -3.85 16.90 -11.39
N ALA A 7 -3.64 15.85 -10.60
CA ALA A 7 -3.05 15.88 -9.27
C ALA A 7 -2.32 14.56 -8.98
N PRO A 8 -1.29 14.56 -8.11
CA PRO A 8 -0.66 13.31 -7.70
C PRO A 8 -1.59 12.46 -6.82
N ALA A 9 -1.25 11.18 -6.67
CA ALA A 9 -2.01 10.20 -5.87
C ALA A 9 -3.44 9.88 -6.37
N MET A 10 -3.81 10.24 -7.60
CA MET A 10 -5.14 9.96 -8.16
C MET A 10 -5.36 8.50 -8.62
N GLY A 11 -4.28 7.73 -8.78
CA GLY A 11 -4.32 6.29 -9.05
C GLY A 11 -4.58 5.43 -7.81
N SER A 12 -4.02 4.22 -7.79
CA SER A 12 -4.21 3.26 -6.68
C SER A 12 -3.78 3.81 -5.32
N THR A 13 -2.80 4.72 -5.28
CA THR A 13 -2.29 5.34 -4.03
C THR A 13 -3.41 6.01 -3.22
N GLY A 14 -4.14 6.97 -3.80
CA GLY A 14 -5.22 7.69 -3.12
C GLY A 14 -6.48 6.86 -2.90
N LYS A 15 -6.65 5.77 -3.68
CA LYS A 15 -7.78 4.83 -3.54
C LYS A 15 -7.50 3.66 -2.58
N SER A 16 -6.31 3.61 -1.96
CA SER A 16 -5.88 2.46 -1.17
C SER A 16 -6.54 2.39 0.23
N ALA A 17 -6.50 1.21 0.85
CA ALA A 17 -6.82 1.04 2.27
C ALA A 17 -5.76 1.65 3.22
N ALA A 18 -4.69 2.25 2.67
CA ALA A 18 -3.67 3.00 3.40
C ALA A 18 -2.79 2.22 4.40
N GLY A 19 -2.86 0.88 4.40
CA GLY A 19 -2.07 0.04 5.32
C GLY A 19 -0.58 0.03 5.01
N VAL A 20 0.25 0.20 6.04
CA VAL A 20 1.72 0.02 6.00
C VAL A 20 2.14 -0.98 7.07
N ARG A 21 3.00 -1.95 6.72
CA ARG A 21 3.35 -3.05 7.65
C ARG A 21 4.72 -3.67 7.43
N VAL A 22 5.28 -4.32 8.45
CA VAL A 22 6.47 -5.18 8.42
C VAL A 22 6.13 -6.67 8.25
N GLN A 23 4.89 -7.06 8.56
CA GLN A 23 4.44 -8.46 8.54
C GLN A 23 4.33 -8.99 7.10
N PHE A 24 5.43 -9.53 6.59
CA PHE A 24 5.56 -10.14 5.27
C PHE A 24 6.27 -11.51 5.33
N THR A 25 6.16 -12.29 4.27
CA THR A 25 6.68 -13.66 4.20
C THR A 25 8.00 -13.78 3.44
N THR A 26 8.53 -12.67 2.88
CA THR A 26 9.77 -12.66 2.10
C THR A 26 10.78 -11.67 2.67
N PRO A 27 12.09 -11.98 2.67
CA PRO A 27 13.11 -11.07 3.17
C PRO A 27 13.10 -9.71 2.49
N ALA A 28 12.87 -9.67 1.17
CA ALA A 28 12.86 -8.43 0.40
C ALA A 28 11.76 -7.46 0.88
N ASN A 29 10.54 -7.95 1.10
CA ASN A 29 9.45 -7.09 1.57
C ASN A 29 9.67 -6.63 3.01
N ILE A 30 10.20 -7.52 3.86
CA ILE A 30 10.54 -7.16 5.25
C ILE A 30 11.61 -6.07 5.26
N GLN A 31 12.67 -6.17 4.44
CA GLN A 31 13.71 -5.14 4.35
C GLN A 31 13.17 -3.78 3.90
N LEU A 32 12.31 -3.77 2.86
CA LEU A 32 11.69 -2.53 2.38
C LEU A 32 10.83 -1.86 3.45
N SER A 33 10.08 -2.64 4.22
CA SER A 33 9.27 -2.12 5.33
C SER A 33 10.13 -1.65 6.50
N MET A 34 11.14 -2.42 6.89
CA MET A 34 12.06 -2.05 7.98
C MET A 34 12.90 -0.82 7.64
N TYR A 35 13.09 -0.52 6.35
CA TYR A 35 13.70 0.73 5.89
C TYR A 35 12.70 1.90 5.88
N SER A 36 11.49 1.69 5.37
CA SER A 36 10.52 2.77 5.14
C SER A 36 9.74 3.19 6.39
N LEU A 37 9.34 2.24 7.25
CA LEU A 37 8.50 2.55 8.42
C LEU A 37 9.17 3.49 9.44
N PRO A 38 10.46 3.34 9.79
CA PRO A 38 11.14 4.32 10.64
C PRO A 38 11.14 5.73 10.04
N ILE A 39 11.20 5.85 8.70
CA ILE A 39 11.10 7.14 8.02
C ILE A 39 9.69 7.73 8.18
N TYR A 40 8.64 6.92 8.04
CA TYR A 40 7.26 7.39 8.24
C TYR A 40 6.97 7.80 9.69
N ARG A 41 7.46 7.01 10.66
CA ARG A 41 7.33 7.30 12.10
C ARG A 41 7.91 8.66 12.47
N ASP A 42 9.10 8.96 11.94
CA ASP A 42 9.82 10.19 12.26
C ASP A 42 9.59 11.32 11.25
N PHE A 43 8.69 11.13 10.27
CA PHE A 43 8.60 11.99 9.09
C PHE A 43 8.35 13.46 9.44
N THR A 44 7.36 13.69 10.31
CA THR A 44 7.02 15.04 10.78
C THR A 44 8.20 15.70 11.49
N GLN A 45 8.92 14.96 12.32
CA GLN A 45 10.08 15.48 13.05
C GLN A 45 11.25 15.80 12.10
N ARG A 46 11.51 14.94 11.12
CA ARG A 46 12.65 15.06 10.20
C ARG A 46 12.41 16.08 9.08
N HIS A 47 11.18 16.20 8.61
CA HIS A 47 10.85 16.93 7.39
C HIS A 47 9.82 18.05 7.59
N GLY A 48 9.15 18.12 8.75
CA GLY A 48 8.18 19.18 9.05
C GLY A 48 6.82 19.02 8.36
N TYR A 49 6.52 17.84 7.80
CA TYR A 49 5.24 17.53 7.16
C TYR A 49 4.51 16.42 7.93
N ASP A 50 3.24 16.62 8.26
CA ASP A 50 2.39 15.49 8.66
C ASP A 50 2.01 14.69 7.41
N ILE A 51 2.23 13.38 7.46
CA ILE A 51 1.86 12.41 6.41
C ILE A 51 0.70 11.52 6.83
N GLY A 52 0.06 11.82 7.96
CA GLY A 52 -1.04 11.04 8.48
C GLY A 52 -0.63 9.65 9.00
N TYR A 53 0.67 9.40 9.23
CA TYR A 53 1.11 8.13 9.78
C TYR A 53 0.59 7.94 11.21
N ARG A 54 -0.06 6.82 11.47
CA ARG A 54 -0.53 6.41 12.80
C ARG A 54 -0.21 4.94 12.98
N ASP A 55 0.56 4.60 14.02
CA ASP A 55 0.92 3.24 14.40
C ASP A 55 -0.21 2.57 15.18
N ILE A 56 -1.38 2.49 14.54
CA ILE A 56 -2.57 1.83 15.09
C ILE A 56 -2.41 0.30 15.19
N GLY A 57 -1.29 -0.23 14.68
CA GLY A 57 -0.97 -1.64 14.67
C GLY A 57 -1.59 -2.39 13.49
N TYR A 58 -1.21 -3.66 13.39
CA TYR A 58 -1.70 -4.57 12.35
C TYR A 58 -1.82 -5.97 12.92
N LEU A 59 -3.02 -6.54 12.85
CA LEU A 59 -3.38 -7.80 13.48
C LEU A 59 -3.67 -8.84 12.40
N LEU A 60 -2.93 -9.93 12.36
CA LEU A 60 -3.21 -11.05 11.46
C LEU A 60 -3.83 -12.18 12.27
N LEU A 61 -5.08 -12.55 11.95
CA LEU A 61 -5.76 -13.69 12.54
C LEU A 61 -5.47 -14.92 11.68
N VAL A 62 -4.96 -16.00 12.29
CA VAL A 62 -4.37 -17.11 11.54
C VAL A 62 -5.11 -18.43 11.85
N PRO A 63 -5.63 -19.12 10.81
CA PRO A 63 -6.27 -20.41 11.00
C PRO A 63 -5.26 -21.54 11.26
N HIS A 64 -5.73 -22.65 11.82
CA HIS A 64 -4.89 -23.79 12.20
C HIS A 64 -4.04 -24.36 11.06
N ASP A 65 -4.59 -24.46 9.85
CA ASP A 65 -3.91 -25.04 8.69
C ASP A 65 -2.76 -24.18 8.16
N ARG A 66 -2.65 -22.92 8.59
CA ARG A 66 -1.59 -21.98 8.17
C ARG A 66 -0.63 -21.59 9.30
N TRP A 67 -0.88 -22.05 10.53
CA TRP A 67 -0.19 -21.56 11.73
C TRP A 67 1.33 -21.81 11.72
N ASP A 68 1.76 -23.05 11.47
CA ASP A 68 3.18 -23.40 11.54
C ASP A 68 4.01 -22.59 10.52
N ARG A 69 3.52 -22.48 9.29
CA ARG A 69 4.13 -21.66 8.23
C ARG A 69 4.12 -20.16 8.57
N HIS A 70 3.09 -19.70 9.26
CA HIS A 70 3.02 -18.32 9.74
C HIS A 70 4.10 -18.05 10.77
N LEU A 71 4.33 -18.98 11.71
CA LEU A 71 5.40 -18.86 12.71
C LEU A 71 6.81 -18.86 12.09
N GLU A 72 7.04 -19.59 11.00
CA GLU A 72 8.28 -19.47 10.23
C GLU A 72 8.48 -18.06 9.67
N SER A 73 7.40 -17.43 9.20
CA SER A 73 7.43 -16.05 8.70
C SER A 73 7.68 -15.05 9.83
N VAL A 74 7.10 -15.27 11.02
CA VAL A 74 7.37 -14.46 12.22
C VAL A 74 8.82 -14.58 12.64
N ALA A 75 9.39 -15.79 12.68
CA ALA A 75 10.79 -16.00 13.02
C ALA A 75 11.72 -15.26 12.04
N LEU A 76 11.40 -15.29 10.75
CA LEU A 76 12.12 -14.50 9.74
C LEU A 76 12.01 -13.00 10.02
N GLN A 77 10.80 -12.47 10.23
CA GLN A 77 10.56 -11.05 10.55
C GLN A 77 11.38 -10.61 11.77
N GLN A 78 11.30 -11.37 12.86
CA GLN A 78 12.03 -11.08 14.10
C GLN A 78 13.55 -11.18 13.93
N SER A 79 14.05 -12.14 13.14
CA SER A 79 15.49 -12.24 12.82
C SER A 79 16.02 -11.02 12.06
N MET A 80 15.12 -10.27 11.40
CA MET A 80 15.42 -9.06 10.65
C MET A 80 15.12 -7.78 11.45
N GLY A 81 14.81 -7.92 12.74
CA GLY A 81 14.57 -6.83 13.67
C GLY A 81 13.14 -6.26 13.65
N ALA A 82 12.20 -6.90 12.95
CA ALA A 82 10.81 -6.46 12.95
C ALA A 82 10.15 -6.75 14.31
N PRO A 83 9.49 -5.76 14.94
CA PRO A 83 8.84 -5.97 16.23
C PRO A 83 7.49 -6.63 16.00
N VAL A 84 7.46 -7.95 15.88
CA VAL A 84 6.22 -8.73 15.68
C VAL A 84 5.98 -9.62 16.88
N GLU A 85 4.79 -9.46 17.46
CA GLU A 85 4.32 -10.22 18.62
C GLU A 85 3.46 -11.38 18.17
N VAL A 86 3.64 -12.54 18.80
CA VAL A 86 2.74 -13.70 18.66
C VAL A 86 1.75 -13.65 19.82
N LEU A 87 0.46 -13.73 19.51
CA LEU A 87 -0.63 -13.66 20.48
C LEU A 87 -1.48 -14.92 20.38
N ASP A 88 -2.02 -15.36 21.52
CA ASP A 88 -3.17 -16.27 21.45
C ASP A 88 -4.44 -15.51 21.00
N PRO A 89 -5.48 -16.21 20.52
CA PRO A 89 -6.69 -15.54 20.04
C PRO A 89 -7.43 -14.71 21.10
N ILE A 90 -7.34 -15.08 22.38
CA ILE A 90 -8.02 -14.36 23.47
C ILE A 90 -7.27 -13.04 23.75
N GLU A 91 -5.94 -13.06 23.77
CA GLU A 91 -5.13 -11.85 23.89
C GLU A 91 -5.40 -10.87 22.75
N ALA A 92 -5.53 -11.38 21.51
CA ALA A 92 -5.80 -10.57 20.34
C ALA A 92 -7.17 -9.85 20.39
N GLN A 93 -8.17 -10.41 21.07
CA GLN A 93 -9.50 -9.78 21.24
C GLN A 93 -9.46 -8.44 21.99
N ARG A 94 -8.34 -8.10 22.64
CA ARG A 94 -8.14 -6.77 23.24
C ARG A 94 -8.18 -5.65 22.19
N TYR A 95 -7.73 -5.93 20.96
CA TYR A 95 -7.62 -4.93 19.89
C TYR A 95 -8.92 -4.75 19.11
N VAL A 96 -9.62 -5.84 18.80
CA VAL A 96 -10.85 -5.83 18.02
C VAL A 96 -11.71 -7.03 18.42
N ALA A 97 -13.04 -6.87 18.39
CA ALA A 97 -13.96 -7.97 18.66
C ALA A 97 -14.04 -8.92 17.45
N PHE A 98 -13.87 -10.22 17.69
CA PHE A 98 -14.04 -11.28 16.69
C PHE A 98 -14.37 -12.62 17.35
N ASP A 99 -14.89 -13.57 16.57
CA ASP A 99 -15.04 -14.97 17.00
C ASP A 99 -13.70 -15.69 16.85
N SER A 100 -13.15 -16.23 17.95
CA SER A 100 -11.86 -16.93 17.94
C SER A 100 -11.95 -18.37 17.39
N LYS A 101 -13.15 -18.86 17.11
CA LYS A 101 -13.36 -20.21 16.60
C LYS A 101 -12.62 -20.44 15.28
N GLY A 102 -11.77 -21.47 15.26
CA GLY A 102 -11.01 -21.88 14.07
C GLY A 102 -9.66 -21.18 13.91
N LEU A 103 -9.31 -20.24 14.81
CA LEU A 103 -8.00 -19.60 14.84
C LEU A 103 -7.03 -20.39 15.72
N ALA A 104 -5.82 -20.60 15.22
CA ALA A 104 -4.71 -21.14 16.01
C ALA A 104 -4.02 -20.05 16.83
N GLY A 105 -3.99 -18.82 16.33
CA GLY A 105 -3.29 -17.71 16.95
C GLY A 105 -3.42 -16.44 16.12
N ALA A 106 -2.74 -15.40 16.58
CA ALA A 106 -2.65 -14.13 15.88
C ALA A 106 -1.23 -13.56 15.96
N THR A 107 -0.93 -12.59 15.10
CA THR A 107 0.29 -11.79 15.22
C THR A 107 -0.02 -10.31 15.16
N TYR A 108 0.73 -9.52 15.94
CA TYR A 108 0.55 -8.08 16.06
C TYR A 108 1.85 -7.34 15.77
N GLY A 109 1.80 -6.40 14.83
CA GLY A 109 2.90 -5.49 14.51
C GLY A 109 2.65 -4.10 15.10
N PRO A 110 3.23 -3.72 16.24
CA PRO A 110 3.08 -2.38 16.84
C PRO A 110 3.61 -1.22 16.01
N TRP A 111 4.53 -1.47 15.07
CA TRP A 111 5.03 -0.42 14.15
C TRP A 111 4.21 -0.30 12.87
N ASP A 112 3.31 -1.23 12.66
CA ASP A 112 2.44 -1.23 11.51
C ASP A 112 1.27 -0.27 11.76
N GLY A 113 0.55 0.10 10.71
CA GLY A 113 -0.60 0.96 10.85
C GLY A 113 -1.06 1.54 9.52
N ILE A 114 -1.37 2.83 9.55
CA ILE A 114 -1.88 3.56 8.39
C ILE A 114 -1.09 4.82 8.12
N ILE A 115 -1.22 5.32 6.90
CA ILE A 115 -0.69 6.60 6.43
C ILE A 115 -1.77 7.30 5.62
N ASP A 116 -1.82 8.64 5.57
CA ASP A 116 -2.67 9.30 4.60
C ASP A 116 -1.92 9.34 3.24
N PRO A 117 -2.38 8.59 2.22
CA PRO A 117 -1.64 8.46 0.97
C PRO A 117 -1.58 9.78 0.19
N HIS A 118 -2.58 10.65 0.32
CA HIS A 118 -2.57 11.98 -0.30
C HIS A 118 -1.56 12.87 0.41
N MET A 119 -1.62 12.99 1.74
CA MET A 119 -0.68 13.80 2.52
C MET A 119 0.76 13.34 2.30
N ALA A 120 1.02 12.04 2.37
CA ALA A 120 2.34 11.46 2.13
C ALA A 120 2.87 11.80 0.73
N THR A 121 2.06 11.58 -0.31
CA THR A 121 2.46 11.87 -1.69
C THR A 121 2.74 13.36 -1.89
N HIS A 122 1.85 14.22 -1.38
CA HIS A 122 2.01 15.68 -1.50
C HIS A 122 3.22 16.20 -0.70
N ALA A 123 3.58 15.59 0.43
CA ALA A 123 4.79 15.91 1.16
C ALA A 123 6.05 15.60 0.34
N TRP A 124 6.12 14.41 -0.27
CA TRP A 124 7.22 14.05 -1.18
C TRP A 124 7.30 14.96 -2.40
N VAL A 125 6.17 15.27 -3.03
CA VAL A 125 6.12 16.22 -4.17
C VAL A 125 6.63 17.59 -3.74
N SER A 126 6.21 18.08 -2.57
CA SER A 126 6.64 19.38 -2.04
C SER A 126 8.14 19.43 -1.79
N MET A 127 8.71 18.40 -1.16
CA MET A 127 10.16 18.30 -0.96
C MET A 127 10.92 18.15 -2.29
N GLY A 128 10.38 17.42 -3.26
CA GLY A 128 11.00 17.33 -4.58
C GLY A 128 11.02 18.68 -5.31
N LYS A 129 9.96 19.49 -5.17
CA LYS A 129 9.93 20.85 -5.74
C LYS A 129 11.00 21.74 -5.13
N THR A 130 11.27 21.67 -3.83
CA THR A 130 12.34 22.47 -3.19
C THR A 130 13.73 22.05 -3.66
N LEU A 131 13.88 20.82 -4.16
CA LEU A 131 15.10 20.29 -4.77
C LEU A 131 15.18 20.53 -6.30
N GLY A 132 14.20 21.21 -6.90
CA GLY A 132 14.19 21.54 -8.32
C GLY A 132 13.61 20.47 -9.25
N VAL A 133 12.88 19.48 -8.71
CA VAL A 133 12.16 18.51 -9.55
C VAL A 133 11.00 19.21 -10.27
N GLU A 134 10.95 19.07 -11.59
CA GLU A 134 9.84 19.53 -12.42
C GLU A 134 8.72 18.48 -12.47
N TYR A 135 7.48 18.93 -12.27
CA TYR A 135 6.29 18.10 -12.28
C TYR A 135 5.33 18.60 -13.37
N HIS A 136 5.05 17.75 -14.36
CA HIS A 136 4.10 18.02 -15.43
C HIS A 136 2.86 17.15 -15.21
N LEU A 137 1.81 17.75 -14.66
CA LEU A 137 0.50 17.11 -14.44
C LEU A 137 -0.33 17.18 -15.73
N ASN A 138 -1.39 16.39 -15.84
CA ASN A 138 -2.22 16.30 -17.05
C ASN A 138 -1.38 16.07 -18.33
N THR A 139 -0.33 15.26 -18.20
CA THR A 139 0.70 15.01 -19.22
C THR A 139 0.80 13.49 -19.49
N PRO A 140 -0.24 12.88 -20.09
CA PRO A 140 -0.24 11.45 -20.39
C PRO A 140 0.82 11.11 -21.44
N VAL A 141 1.64 10.09 -21.16
CA VAL A 141 2.63 9.60 -22.12
C VAL A 141 1.94 8.85 -23.25
N THR A 142 2.14 9.29 -24.50
CA THR A 142 1.51 8.72 -25.70
C THR A 142 2.49 7.93 -26.57
N ALA A 143 3.79 8.22 -26.50
CA ALA A 143 4.83 7.44 -27.18
C ALA A 143 6.18 7.56 -26.46
N ILE A 144 7.01 6.52 -26.61
CA ILE A 144 8.39 6.49 -26.10
C ILE A 144 9.28 6.01 -27.24
N GLU A 145 10.32 6.78 -27.57
CA GLU A 145 11.25 6.45 -28.64
C GLU A 145 12.67 6.35 -28.09
N ARG A 146 13.40 5.32 -28.56
CA ARG A 146 14.80 5.15 -28.22
C ARG A 146 15.66 5.99 -29.16
N LEU A 147 16.53 6.83 -28.59
CA LEU A 147 17.58 7.52 -29.34
C LEU A 147 18.88 6.71 -29.33
N HIS A 148 19.85 7.12 -30.15
CA HIS A 148 21.23 6.63 -30.05
C HIS A 148 21.76 6.81 -28.63
N GLU A 149 21.53 7.98 -28.02
CA GLU A 149 21.78 8.26 -26.61
C GLU A 149 20.51 8.76 -25.93
N GLY A 150 20.00 7.98 -24.97
CA GLY A 150 18.80 8.32 -24.21
C GLY A 150 17.48 8.01 -24.92
N TRP A 151 16.46 8.80 -24.60
CA TRP A 151 15.07 8.56 -24.94
C TRP A 151 14.32 9.86 -25.24
N VAL A 152 13.29 9.76 -26.08
CA VAL A 152 12.26 10.78 -26.27
C VAL A 152 10.94 10.25 -25.72
N ILE A 153 10.22 11.10 -24.99
CA ILE A 153 8.87 10.82 -24.49
C ILE A 153 7.92 11.86 -25.07
N HIS A 154 6.81 11.41 -25.63
CA HIS A 154 5.77 12.27 -26.18
C HIS A 154 4.55 12.30 -25.26
N SER A 155 3.94 13.48 -25.13
CA SER A 155 2.63 13.71 -24.54
C SER A 155 1.87 14.68 -25.44
N GLY A 156 1.20 14.16 -26.47
CA GLY A 156 0.67 14.98 -27.55
C GLY A 156 1.79 15.73 -28.28
N ASP A 157 1.66 17.05 -28.41
CA ASP A 157 2.67 17.90 -29.03
C ASP A 157 3.87 18.23 -28.11
N THR A 158 3.79 17.87 -26.83
CA THR A 158 4.88 18.10 -25.87
C THR A 158 5.88 16.96 -25.94
N VAL A 159 7.18 17.30 -25.97
CA VAL A 159 8.28 16.36 -26.12
C VAL A 159 9.29 16.55 -24.99
N PHE A 160 9.68 15.45 -24.36
CA PHE A 160 10.71 15.40 -23.32
C PHE A 160 11.88 14.53 -23.79
N GLN A 161 13.11 14.97 -23.50
CA GLN A 161 14.33 14.19 -23.75
C GLN A 161 15.02 13.84 -22.43
N CYS A 162 15.49 12.61 -22.29
CA CYS A 162 16.15 12.16 -21.07
C CYS A 162 17.14 11.03 -21.33
N GLY A 163 18.12 10.85 -20.43
CA GLY A 163 19.04 9.71 -20.49
C GLY A 163 18.40 8.40 -20.01
N HIS A 164 17.46 8.47 -19.06
CA HIS A 164 16.83 7.32 -18.42
C HIS A 164 15.35 7.58 -18.17
N ILE A 165 14.55 6.52 -18.24
CA ILE A 165 13.13 6.51 -17.93
C ILE A 165 12.91 5.56 -16.75
N VAL A 166 12.13 5.99 -15.77
CA VAL A 166 11.62 5.14 -14.70
C VAL A 166 10.12 5.01 -14.89
N ASN A 167 9.65 3.78 -15.15
CA ASN A 167 8.22 3.50 -15.23
C ASN A 167 7.66 3.26 -13.82
N ALA A 168 6.90 4.24 -13.31
CA ALA A 168 6.26 4.19 -12.00
C ALA A 168 4.73 4.38 -12.11
N THR A 169 4.12 3.92 -13.20
CA THR A 169 2.71 4.19 -13.53
C THR A 169 1.72 3.17 -12.95
N GLY A 170 2.11 2.44 -11.91
CA GLY A 170 1.21 1.54 -11.16
C GLY A 170 0.46 0.57 -12.07
N ALA A 171 -0.87 0.60 -12.02
CA ALA A 171 -1.76 -0.23 -12.85
C ALA A 171 -1.51 -0.11 -14.36
N TRP A 172 -0.99 1.03 -14.83
CA TRP A 172 -0.70 1.30 -16.24
C TRP A 172 0.72 0.90 -16.67
N SER A 173 1.49 0.25 -15.79
CA SER A 173 2.89 -0.09 -16.07
C SER A 173 3.06 -0.95 -17.32
N ALA A 174 2.13 -1.87 -17.59
CA ALA A 174 2.13 -2.68 -18.80
C ALA A 174 1.88 -1.86 -20.07
N ASP A 175 0.91 -0.95 -20.05
CA ASP A 175 0.58 -0.12 -21.20
C ASP A 175 1.72 0.87 -21.51
N VAL A 176 2.30 1.50 -20.49
CA VAL A 176 3.46 2.38 -20.65
C VAL A 176 4.71 1.60 -21.05
N GLY A 177 4.93 0.40 -20.50
CA GLY A 177 6.02 -0.48 -20.91
C GLY A 177 5.96 -0.84 -22.39
N ARG A 178 4.76 -1.11 -22.91
CA ARG A 178 4.53 -1.43 -24.32
C ARG A 178 4.92 -0.28 -25.26
N LEU A 179 4.74 0.98 -24.84
CA LEU A 179 5.19 2.15 -25.61
C LEU A 179 6.72 2.15 -25.82
N ALA A 180 7.47 1.55 -24.90
CA ALA A 180 8.93 1.37 -25.00
C ALA A 180 9.33 0.00 -25.56
N GLY A 181 8.38 -0.80 -26.08
CA GLY A 181 8.65 -2.14 -26.60
C GLY A 181 8.93 -3.21 -25.54
N LEU A 182 8.52 -2.98 -24.29
CA LEU A 182 8.70 -3.90 -23.18
C LEU A 182 7.39 -4.61 -22.81
N GLU A 183 7.50 -5.88 -22.43
CA GLU A 183 6.42 -6.61 -21.77
C GLU A 183 6.61 -6.53 -20.25
N VAL A 184 5.69 -5.87 -19.57
CA VAL A 184 5.68 -5.78 -18.10
C VAL A 184 4.50 -6.60 -17.58
N PRO A 185 4.72 -7.66 -16.77
CA PRO A 185 3.67 -8.59 -16.34
C PRO A 185 2.86 -8.03 -15.15
N VAL A 186 2.30 -6.84 -15.33
CA VAL A 186 1.48 -6.13 -14.32
C VAL A 186 0.11 -5.86 -14.92
N GLY A 187 -0.95 -6.08 -14.14
CA GLY A 187 -2.30 -5.74 -14.53
C GLY A 187 -3.15 -5.29 -13.34
N PRO A 188 -4.11 -4.38 -13.57
CA PRO A 188 -5.01 -3.90 -12.53
C PRO A 188 -5.98 -4.98 -12.08
N LYS A 189 -6.22 -5.06 -10.77
CA LYS A 189 -7.33 -5.78 -10.16
C LYS A 189 -8.14 -4.82 -9.30
N ARG A 190 -9.45 -4.98 -9.34
CA ARG A 190 -10.38 -4.14 -8.57
C ARG A 190 -10.46 -4.65 -7.13
N ILE A 191 -10.26 -3.76 -6.17
CA ILE A 191 -10.49 -4.05 -4.74
C ILE A 191 -11.71 -3.24 -4.30
N GLN A 192 -12.64 -3.89 -3.60
CA GLN A 192 -13.83 -3.24 -3.08
C GLN A 192 -13.62 -2.91 -1.61
N ILE A 193 -13.79 -1.62 -1.28
CA ILE A 193 -13.63 -1.09 0.06
C ILE A 193 -14.94 -0.44 0.47
N PHE A 194 -15.38 -0.76 1.68
CA PHE A 194 -16.61 -0.27 2.28
C PHE A 194 -16.27 0.51 3.55
N LEU A 195 -17.18 1.42 3.90
CA LEU A 195 -17.13 2.16 5.15
C LEU A 195 -18.45 1.95 5.88
N SER A 196 -18.37 1.58 7.15
CA SER A 196 -19.56 1.36 7.97
C SER A 196 -20.25 2.68 8.34
N ALA A 197 -21.47 2.57 8.90
CA ALA A 197 -21.98 3.60 9.80
C ALA A 197 -21.09 3.70 11.06
N PRO A 198 -21.17 4.80 11.84
CA PRO A 198 -20.44 4.91 13.09
C PRO A 198 -20.70 3.72 14.02
N ILE A 199 -19.67 3.28 14.74
CA ILE A 199 -19.74 2.18 15.71
C ILE A 199 -19.57 2.72 17.14
N GLU A 200 -20.14 2.02 18.11
CA GLU A 200 -20.07 2.42 19.54
C GLU A 200 -18.80 1.92 20.25
N ASP A 201 -18.00 1.08 19.60
CA ASP A 201 -16.75 0.58 20.18
C ASP A 201 -15.71 1.70 20.23
N PRO A 202 -15.20 2.08 21.42
CA PRO A 202 -14.25 3.17 21.56
C PRO A 202 -12.81 2.80 21.12
N ARG A 203 -12.54 1.52 20.82
CA ARG A 203 -11.20 1.06 20.44
C ARG A 203 -10.84 1.54 19.04
N THR A 204 -9.57 1.90 18.86
CA THR A 204 -8.99 2.03 17.52
C THR A 204 -8.56 0.65 17.05
N TYR A 205 -9.30 0.10 16.08
CA TYR A 205 -8.97 -1.19 15.50
C TYR A 205 -7.69 -1.08 14.67
N PRO A 206 -6.66 -1.90 14.96
CA PRO A 206 -5.54 -2.06 14.04
C PRO A 206 -6.04 -2.53 12.69
N LEU A 207 -5.22 -2.39 11.65
CA LEU A 207 -5.55 -3.05 10.39
C LEU A 207 -5.50 -4.56 10.62
N THR A 208 -6.69 -5.16 10.64
CA THR A 208 -6.90 -6.56 10.98
C THR A 208 -7.20 -7.33 9.70
N ILE A 209 -6.53 -8.46 9.48
CA ILE A 209 -6.84 -9.37 8.38
C ILE A 209 -7.16 -10.75 8.96
N ASP A 210 -8.32 -11.28 8.60
CA ASP A 210 -8.61 -12.70 8.77
C ASP A 210 -7.99 -13.47 7.59
N LEU A 211 -6.90 -14.21 7.85
CA LEU A 211 -6.23 -14.96 6.79
C LEU A 211 -7.07 -16.15 6.29
N ALA A 212 -8.07 -16.61 7.04
CA ALA A 212 -8.94 -17.70 6.58
C ALA A 212 -9.84 -17.22 5.43
N THR A 213 -10.44 -16.04 5.55
CA THR A 213 -11.41 -15.50 4.59
C THR A 213 -10.81 -14.47 3.63
N GLY A 214 -9.73 -13.80 4.01
CA GLY A 214 -9.17 -12.66 3.29
C GLY A 214 -9.84 -11.31 3.61
N VAL A 215 -10.84 -11.30 4.50
CA VAL A 215 -11.48 -10.05 4.94
C VAL A 215 -10.48 -9.23 5.74
N TYR A 216 -10.44 -7.92 5.46
CA TYR A 216 -9.69 -6.97 6.27
C TYR A 216 -10.57 -5.83 6.77
N LEU A 217 -10.15 -5.23 7.89
CA LEU A 217 -10.80 -4.07 8.48
C LEU A 217 -9.82 -3.17 9.23
N ARG A 218 -10.20 -1.92 9.47
CA ARG A 218 -9.53 -0.99 10.41
C ARG A 218 -10.46 0.14 10.82
N SER A 219 -10.12 0.86 11.88
CA SER A 219 -10.82 2.11 12.20
C SER A 219 -10.55 3.20 11.16
N GLU A 220 -11.58 3.98 10.85
CA GLU A 220 -11.56 5.23 10.08
C GLU A 220 -12.47 6.22 10.82
N GLY A 221 -11.87 6.99 11.74
CA GLY A 221 -12.63 7.81 12.69
C GLY A 221 -13.51 6.96 13.61
N ASP A 222 -14.80 7.29 13.68
CA ASP A 222 -15.82 6.55 14.42
C ASP A 222 -16.41 5.37 13.63
N ARG A 223 -15.85 5.05 12.46
CA ARG A 223 -16.32 4.00 11.54
C ARG A 223 -15.26 2.93 11.36
N VAL A 224 -15.66 1.85 10.67
CA VAL A 224 -14.78 0.78 10.22
C VAL A 224 -14.71 0.81 8.70
N LEU A 225 -13.50 0.91 8.18
CA LEU A 225 -13.19 0.62 6.79
C LEU A 225 -12.92 -0.87 6.67
N PHE A 226 -13.53 -1.54 5.71
CA PHE A 226 -13.34 -2.98 5.50
C PHE A 226 -13.44 -3.36 4.03
N GLY A 227 -12.88 -4.50 3.67
CA GLY A 227 -12.90 -5.00 2.30
C GLY A 227 -12.59 -6.48 2.24
N LEU A 228 -12.82 -7.04 1.06
CA LEU A 228 -12.47 -8.40 0.71
C LEU A 228 -11.92 -8.39 -0.72
N ASP A 229 -10.79 -9.05 -0.91
CA ASP A 229 -10.14 -9.13 -2.20
C ASP A 229 -10.72 -10.30 -3.01
N ASN A 230 -11.33 -10.03 -4.17
CA ASN A 230 -11.57 -11.07 -5.18
C ASN A 230 -10.35 -11.13 -6.12
N LEU A 231 -9.38 -11.97 -5.76
CA LEU A 231 -8.15 -12.11 -6.54
C LEU A 231 -8.30 -13.02 -7.77
N ASP A 232 -9.41 -13.74 -7.94
CA ASP A 232 -9.61 -14.61 -9.11
C ASP A 232 -10.14 -13.87 -10.34
N GLN A 233 -10.48 -12.58 -10.20
CA GLN A 233 -10.91 -11.75 -11.32
C GLN A 233 -9.78 -11.52 -12.35
N ASP A 234 -10.21 -11.36 -13.61
CA ASP A 234 -9.35 -10.97 -14.71
C ASP A 234 -8.79 -9.56 -14.51
N PHE A 235 -7.67 -9.27 -15.19
CA PHE A 235 -7.14 -7.92 -15.20
C PHE A 235 -8.09 -6.97 -15.93
N GLY A 236 -8.34 -5.80 -15.33
CA GLY A 236 -9.20 -4.80 -15.91
C GLY A 236 -9.22 -3.50 -15.11
N PHE A 237 -9.49 -2.41 -15.83
CA PHE A 237 -9.65 -1.06 -15.25
C PHE A 237 -11.10 -0.78 -14.83
N SER A 238 -11.96 -1.81 -14.78
CA SER A 238 -13.35 -1.66 -14.38
C SER A 238 -13.44 -1.16 -12.94
N GLU A 239 -14.17 -0.06 -12.75
CA GLU A 239 -14.55 0.46 -11.43
C GLU A 239 -16.01 0.11 -11.13
N GLY A 240 -16.40 0.17 -9.85
CA GLY A 240 -17.77 -0.10 -9.39
C GLY A 240 -17.87 -1.26 -8.42
N MET A 241 -19.09 -1.58 -7.99
CA MET A 241 -19.35 -2.59 -6.96
C MET A 241 -20.14 -3.77 -7.52
N ASP A 242 -19.76 -4.97 -7.10
CA ASP A 242 -20.58 -6.16 -7.26
C ASP A 242 -21.62 -6.15 -6.13
N TRP A 243 -22.91 -6.03 -6.49
CA TRP A 243 -24.05 -6.01 -5.58
C TRP A 243 -24.74 -7.37 -5.49
#